data_AF-A0A1F4VMK6-F1
#
_entry.id   AF-A0A1F4VMK6-F1
#
_cell.length_a   1.000
_cell.length_b   1.000
_cell.length_c   1.000
_cell.angle_alpha   90.00
_cell.angle_beta   90.00
_cell.angle_gamma   90.00
#
_symmetry.space_group_name_H-M   'P 1'
#
loop_
_entity.id
_entity.type
_entity.pdbx_description
1 polymer ?
#
loop_
_entity_poly.entity_id
_entity_poly.type
_entity_poly.pdbx_seq_one_letter_code
_entity_poly.pdbx_strand_id
1 'polypeptide(L)'
;MKFIKAKKSRKLLILTLISVVGLGSSVLLNNYTPNKSSTEVESMPLPLTEKTEDVSLNTPPPPVTNESEKKEALPTTPKPSAKPTQEPTTKSGDYTNVYITYYGWYDNSPSGKNIAYPHKKYSASIHDKAGGTGSYKDPITFATDRDLYKPGTIIYVPYIKKYIIMEDMCEGCIENWQDEKRKHIDIWIESKDSFEDELYQCQRKYTRSSIEVELNPPSDREVNKTPLFNTSTGKCL
;
A
#
# COMPACT_ATOMS: atom_id res chain seq x y z
N MET A 1 10.74 35.09 -37.87
CA MET A 1 9.97 34.58 -39.03
C MET A 1 9.93 33.06 -38.94
N LYS A 2 8.71 32.49 -38.94
CA LYS A 2 8.41 31.08 -38.71
C LYS A 2 8.62 30.27 -40.00
N PHE A 3 9.33 29.14 -39.93
CA PHE A 3 9.32 28.13 -41.00
C PHE A 3 8.36 27.00 -40.61
N ILE A 4 7.21 26.96 -41.28
CA ILE A 4 6.22 25.88 -41.18
C ILE A 4 6.63 24.80 -42.20
N LYS A 5 6.99 23.60 -41.72
CA LYS A 5 7.12 22.41 -42.58
C LYS A 5 5.76 21.70 -42.65
N ALA A 6 5.12 21.76 -43.81
CA ALA A 6 3.89 21.03 -44.11
C ALA A 6 4.18 19.52 -44.23
N LYS A 7 3.47 18.68 -43.46
CA LYS A 7 3.51 17.22 -43.55
C LYS A 7 2.42 16.76 -44.51
N LYS A 8 2.82 16.24 -45.68
CA LYS A 8 1.93 15.77 -46.75
C LYS A 8 1.32 14.42 -46.38
N SER A 9 0.00 14.40 -46.24
CA SER A 9 -0.84 13.20 -46.03
C SER A 9 -0.93 12.39 -47.33
N ARG A 10 -0.63 11.09 -47.29
CA ARG A 10 -0.96 10.13 -48.35
C ARG A 10 -2.03 9.18 -47.81
N LYS A 11 -3.27 9.42 -48.25
CA LYS A 11 -4.40 8.48 -48.14
C LYS A 11 -4.07 7.22 -48.94
N LEU A 12 -4.17 6.05 -48.32
CA LEU A 12 -4.20 4.77 -49.02
C LEU A 12 -5.68 4.37 -49.17
N LEU A 13 -6.12 4.29 -50.43
CA LEU A 13 -7.44 3.82 -50.84
C LEU A 13 -7.44 2.29 -50.75
N ILE A 14 -8.33 1.70 -49.95
CA ILE A 14 -8.63 0.26 -50.02
C ILE A 14 -10.06 0.15 -50.56
N LEU A 15 -10.18 -0.32 -51.81
CA LEU A 15 -11.43 -0.80 -52.38
C LEU A 15 -11.69 -2.22 -51.84
N THR A 16 -12.85 -2.42 -51.23
CA THR A 16 -13.42 -3.77 -51.05
C THR A 16 -14.84 -3.78 -51.61
N LEU A 17 -15.06 -4.74 -52.51
CA LEU A 17 -16.26 -4.99 -53.29
C LEU A 17 -17.48 -5.32 -52.41
N ILE A 18 -18.61 -4.75 -52.82
CA ILE A 18 -19.95 -5.05 -52.33
C ILE A 18 -20.41 -6.37 -52.96
N SER A 19 -20.86 -7.32 -52.15
CA SER A 19 -21.76 -8.40 -52.58
C SER A 19 -22.97 -8.41 -51.65
N VAL A 20 -24.13 -8.24 -52.27
CA VAL A 20 -25.45 -8.17 -51.63
C VAL A 20 -25.94 -9.59 -51.38
N VAL A 21 -26.31 -9.91 -50.14
CA VAL A 21 -27.39 -10.86 -49.83
C VAL A 21 -28.21 -10.24 -48.71
N GLY A 22 -29.49 -10.00 -49.01
CA GLY A 22 -30.41 -9.36 -48.10
C GLY A 22 -31.10 -10.31 -47.14
N LEU A 23 -32.01 -9.68 -46.39
CA LEU A 23 -33.16 -10.22 -45.64
C LEU A 23 -32.88 -10.71 -44.22
N GLY A 24 -32.96 -9.74 -43.30
CA GLY A 24 -34.05 -9.74 -42.32
C GLY A 24 -33.90 -10.68 -41.12
N SER A 25 -33.43 -10.13 -40.01
CA SER A 25 -33.90 -10.53 -38.68
C SER A 25 -33.83 -9.32 -37.75
N SER A 26 -35.00 -8.93 -37.28
CA SER A 26 -35.25 -7.81 -36.37
C SER A 26 -34.45 -7.99 -35.08
N VAL A 27 -33.48 -7.10 -34.85
CA VAL A 27 -32.89 -6.93 -33.52
C VAL A 27 -33.82 -6.00 -32.75
N LEU A 28 -34.51 -6.56 -31.76
CA LEU A 28 -35.23 -5.80 -30.75
C LEU A 28 -34.23 -4.90 -30.01
N LEU A 29 -34.37 -3.59 -30.21
CA LEU A 29 -33.73 -2.59 -29.36
C LEU A 29 -34.42 -2.66 -28.00
N ASN A 30 -33.76 -3.33 -27.04
CA ASN A 30 -34.12 -3.21 -25.63
C ASN A 30 -33.69 -1.81 -25.17
N ASN A 31 -34.66 -0.92 -25.04
CA ASN A 31 -34.50 0.38 -24.38
C ASN A 31 -34.22 0.14 -22.90
N TYR A 32 -32.95 0.19 -22.51
CA TYR A 32 -32.56 0.28 -21.10
C TYR A 32 -32.77 1.72 -20.63
N THR A 33 -33.88 1.97 -19.96
CA THR A 33 -34.12 3.20 -19.20
C THR A 33 -33.46 3.06 -17.83
N PRO A 34 -32.54 3.96 -17.42
CA PRO A 34 -32.11 3.99 -16.03
C PRO A 34 -33.27 4.53 -15.18
N ASN A 35 -33.77 3.66 -14.29
CA ASN A 35 -34.78 4.04 -13.32
C ASN A 35 -34.15 5.02 -12.31
N LYS A 36 -34.49 6.30 -12.48
CA LYS A 36 -34.22 7.36 -11.50
C LYS A 36 -35.20 7.20 -10.34
N SER A 37 -34.86 6.31 -9.40
CA SER A 37 -35.53 6.28 -8.11
C SER A 37 -34.85 7.29 -7.19
N SER A 38 -35.41 8.49 -7.18
CA SER A 38 -35.20 9.49 -6.14
C SER A 38 -35.98 9.05 -4.90
N THR A 39 -35.29 8.46 -3.94
CA THR A 39 -35.74 8.45 -2.54
C THR A 39 -35.08 9.61 -1.83
N GLU A 40 -35.93 10.56 -1.42
CA GLU A 40 -35.63 11.65 -0.51
C GLU A 40 -34.89 11.11 0.72
N VAL A 41 -33.71 11.65 1.00
CA VAL A 41 -33.07 11.49 2.30
C VAL A 41 -33.64 12.57 3.19
N GLU A 42 -34.73 12.23 3.87
CA GLU A 42 -35.29 13.03 4.95
C GLU A 42 -34.25 13.18 6.06
N SER A 43 -33.99 14.45 6.41
CA SER A 43 -33.05 14.89 7.43
C SER A 43 -33.39 14.31 8.80
N MET A 44 -32.53 13.44 9.33
CA MET A 44 -32.59 13.02 10.73
C MET A 44 -31.90 14.07 11.62
N PRO A 45 -32.58 14.64 12.63
CA PRO A 45 -31.95 15.51 13.61
C PRO A 45 -31.13 14.71 14.64
N LEU A 46 -29.98 15.27 15.00
CA LEU A 46 -29.13 14.88 16.12
C LEU A 46 -29.91 14.95 17.45
N PRO A 47 -29.81 13.96 18.36
CA PRO A 47 -30.14 14.17 19.76
C PRO A 47 -28.92 14.71 20.51
N LEU A 48 -28.96 16.01 20.82
CA LEU A 48 -28.24 16.60 21.94
C LEU A 48 -28.93 16.14 23.23
N THR A 49 -28.22 15.39 24.08
CA THR A 49 -28.48 15.43 25.52
C THR A 49 -27.16 15.45 26.28
N GLU A 50 -26.89 16.65 26.78
CA GLU A 50 -25.93 17.00 27.82
C GLU A 50 -26.53 16.60 29.17
N LYS A 51 -25.78 15.87 30.00
CA LYS A 51 -25.94 15.92 31.46
C LYS A 51 -24.57 15.96 32.11
N THR A 52 -24.26 17.16 32.56
CA THR A 52 -23.30 17.51 33.61
C THR A 52 -23.75 16.94 34.95
N GLU A 53 -22.88 16.23 35.66
CA GLU A 53 -22.89 16.22 37.12
C GLU A 53 -21.45 16.40 37.64
N ASP A 54 -21.34 17.42 38.48
CA ASP A 54 -20.19 18.00 39.14
C ASP A 54 -19.91 17.24 40.45
N VAL A 55 -18.66 16.81 40.67
CA VAL A 55 -18.10 16.65 42.02
C VAL A 55 -16.64 17.12 41.99
N SER A 56 -16.46 18.39 42.34
CA SER A 56 -15.19 18.96 42.82
C SER A 56 -15.17 18.98 44.35
N LEU A 57 -14.05 18.59 44.99
CA LEU A 57 -13.34 19.43 45.98
C LEU A 57 -12.06 18.74 46.54
N ASN A 58 -10.93 19.18 46.00
CA ASN A 58 -9.68 19.60 46.64
C ASN A 58 -9.32 19.12 48.07
N THR A 59 -8.07 18.67 48.23
CA THR A 59 -7.16 19.26 49.24
C THR A 59 -5.67 19.12 48.86
N PRO A 60 -4.80 20.14 49.09
CA PRO A 60 -3.35 20.15 48.73
C PRO A 60 -2.38 19.66 49.86
N PRO A 61 -1.06 19.55 49.57
CA PRO A 61 -0.02 18.81 50.33
C PRO A 61 0.75 19.70 51.35
N PRO A 62 1.59 19.14 52.26
CA PRO A 62 3.08 19.06 52.07
C PRO A 62 3.79 18.00 53.00
N PRO A 63 5.13 18.01 53.28
CA PRO A 63 6.34 18.29 52.47
C PRO A 63 7.42 17.15 52.51
N VAL A 64 8.25 17.15 51.44
CA VAL A 64 9.70 16.88 51.27
C VAL A 64 10.55 16.36 52.45
N THR A 65 11.38 15.33 52.21
CA THR A 65 12.86 15.36 52.44
C THR A 65 13.62 14.30 51.62
N ASN A 66 14.79 14.72 51.12
CA ASN A 66 15.82 13.98 50.39
C ASN A 66 16.77 13.22 51.34
N GLU A 67 17.24 12.04 50.93
CA GLU A 67 18.53 11.40 51.29
C GLU A 67 18.81 10.41 50.13
N SER A 68 19.71 10.63 49.17
CA SER A 68 21.18 10.77 49.20
C SER A 68 21.89 9.63 49.91
N GLU A 69 22.01 8.47 49.25
CA GLU A 69 23.10 7.53 49.54
C GLU A 69 24.09 7.51 48.37
N LYS A 70 25.11 8.35 48.56
CA LYS A 70 26.37 8.40 47.83
C LYS A 70 27.13 7.09 48.09
N LYS A 71 27.18 6.18 47.12
CA LYS A 71 28.23 5.14 47.09
C LYS A 71 29.43 5.64 46.30
N GLU A 72 30.51 5.73 47.05
CA GLU A 72 31.84 6.18 46.68
C GLU A 72 32.47 5.25 45.64
N ALA A 73 32.95 5.85 44.55
CA ALA A 73 33.67 5.18 43.49
C ALA A 73 35.14 4.95 43.90
N LEU A 74 35.61 3.72 43.73
CA LEU A 74 37.02 3.33 43.81
C LEU A 74 37.69 3.60 42.44
N PRO A 75 38.98 3.99 42.36
CA PRO A 75 39.51 4.77 41.25
C PRO A 75 39.66 3.96 39.95
N THR A 76 39.20 4.58 38.86
CA THR A 76 39.35 4.13 37.48
C THR A 76 40.80 4.26 37.02
N THR A 77 41.46 3.13 36.76
CA THR A 77 42.55 3.07 35.78
C THR A 77 42.02 3.51 34.40
N PRO A 78 42.73 4.37 33.65
CA PRO A 78 42.30 4.79 32.33
C PRO A 78 42.33 3.60 31.37
N LYS A 79 41.15 3.09 31.02
CA LYS A 79 40.96 2.17 29.89
C LYS A 79 41.35 2.92 28.60
N PRO A 80 42.21 2.37 27.74
CA PRO A 80 42.54 3.01 26.47
C PRO A 80 41.26 3.32 25.68
N SER A 81 41.12 4.59 25.30
CA SER A 81 40.04 5.08 24.45
C SER A 81 40.01 4.26 23.17
N ALA A 82 38.98 3.43 23.01
CA ALA A 82 38.73 2.74 21.76
C ALA A 82 38.41 3.81 20.71
N LYS A 83 39.26 3.86 19.67
CA LYS A 83 39.04 4.59 18.43
C LYS A 83 37.59 4.37 17.96
N PRO A 84 36.87 5.40 17.47
CA PRO A 84 35.50 5.22 16.99
C PRO A 84 35.45 4.09 15.96
N THR A 85 34.78 3.00 16.32
CA THR A 85 34.39 1.97 15.36
C THR A 85 33.50 2.67 14.36
N GLN A 86 33.98 2.83 13.13
CA GLN A 86 33.13 3.25 12.03
C GLN A 86 32.04 2.18 11.92
N GLU A 87 30.81 2.59 12.20
CA GLU A 87 29.63 1.80 11.93
C GLU A 87 29.70 1.37 10.45
N PRO A 88 29.53 0.07 10.13
CA PRO A 88 29.64 -0.39 8.76
C PRO A 88 28.71 0.46 7.91
N THR A 89 29.26 1.13 6.90
CA THR A 89 28.53 1.95 5.94
C THR A 89 27.64 1.03 5.12
N THR A 90 26.44 0.78 5.63
CA THR A 90 25.41 0.06 4.91
C THR A 90 25.15 0.79 3.60
N LYS A 91 25.37 0.13 2.46
CA LYS A 91 24.98 0.71 1.16
C LYS A 91 23.48 0.99 1.19
N SER A 92 23.08 2.25 1.08
CA SER A 92 21.67 2.64 0.98
C SER A 92 21.17 2.47 -0.45
N GLY A 93 19.91 2.06 -0.60
CA GLY A 93 19.19 2.11 -1.87
C GLY A 93 18.77 3.53 -2.26
N ASP A 94 18.10 3.64 -3.40
CA ASP A 94 17.53 4.91 -3.88
C ASP A 94 16.19 5.18 -3.19
N TYR A 95 15.91 6.43 -2.83
CA TYR A 95 14.66 6.80 -2.17
C TYR A 95 13.68 7.50 -3.12
N THR A 96 12.39 7.21 -2.97
CA THR A 96 11.35 7.90 -3.74
C THR A 96 10.02 7.93 -3.01
N ASN A 97 9.20 8.94 -3.31
CA ASN A 97 7.84 9.03 -2.79
C ASN A 97 6.87 8.24 -3.66
N VAL A 98 5.99 7.48 -3.00
CA VAL A 98 4.94 6.67 -3.64
C VAL A 98 3.60 6.88 -2.93
N TYR A 99 2.52 6.79 -3.71
CA TYR A 99 1.18 6.59 -3.18
C TYR A 99 1.04 5.11 -2.80
N ILE A 100 0.62 4.83 -1.57
CA ILE A 100 0.48 3.46 -1.04
C ILE A 100 -0.96 3.21 -0.64
N THR A 101 -1.56 2.18 -1.22
CA THR A 101 -2.77 1.52 -0.72
C THR A 101 -2.44 0.12 -0.23
N TYR A 102 -3.47 -0.57 0.27
CA TYR A 102 -3.38 -1.95 0.71
C TYR A 102 -4.57 -2.74 0.18
N TYR A 103 -4.31 -3.99 -0.17
CA TYR A 103 -5.29 -4.97 -0.62
C TYR A 103 -5.17 -6.26 0.19
N GLY A 104 -6.10 -7.17 0.02
CA GLY A 104 -6.19 -8.44 0.72
C GLY A 104 -7.09 -9.43 -0.01
N TRP A 105 -7.63 -10.39 0.73
CA TRP A 105 -8.32 -11.55 0.15
C TRP A 105 -9.51 -11.16 -0.74
N TYR A 106 -10.34 -10.22 -0.30
CA TYR A 106 -11.60 -9.90 -0.95
C TYR A 106 -11.44 -9.06 -2.22
N ASP A 107 -10.57 -8.06 -2.18
CA ASP A 107 -10.30 -7.10 -3.26
C ASP A 107 -9.18 -7.53 -4.22
N ASN A 108 -8.49 -8.64 -3.92
CA ASN A 108 -7.73 -9.33 -4.96
C ASN A 108 -8.68 -9.88 -6.04
N SER A 109 -8.26 -9.89 -7.31
CA SER A 109 -9.13 -10.21 -8.44
C SER A 109 -8.58 -11.36 -9.31
N PRO A 110 -9.18 -12.57 -9.26
CA PRO A 110 -10.29 -12.99 -8.41
C PRO A 110 -9.88 -13.09 -6.93
N SER A 111 -10.86 -13.03 -6.03
CA SER A 111 -10.63 -13.08 -4.58
C SER A 111 -9.82 -14.32 -4.19
N GLY A 112 -8.92 -14.13 -3.23
CA GLY A 112 -7.95 -15.14 -2.81
C GLY A 112 -6.52 -14.61 -2.84
N LYS A 113 -5.57 -15.54 -2.97
CA LYS A 113 -4.12 -15.26 -2.90
C LYS A 113 -3.38 -15.48 -4.21
N ASN A 114 -4.08 -15.61 -5.32
CA ASN A 114 -3.39 -15.74 -6.60
C ASN A 114 -2.67 -14.42 -6.91
N ILE A 115 -1.54 -14.51 -7.58
CA ILE A 115 -0.72 -13.35 -7.96
C ILE A 115 -0.39 -13.44 -9.44
N ALA A 116 -0.19 -12.29 -10.09
CA ALA A 116 0.14 -12.21 -11.51
C ALA A 116 1.49 -12.86 -11.86
N TYR A 117 2.46 -12.81 -10.94
CA TYR A 117 3.85 -13.25 -11.18
C TYR A 117 4.31 -14.32 -10.17
N PRO A 118 3.73 -15.54 -10.18
CA PRO A 118 4.14 -16.60 -9.27
C PRO A 118 5.53 -17.15 -9.61
N HIS A 119 6.33 -17.49 -8.59
CA HIS A 119 7.69 -17.99 -8.72
C HIS A 119 7.84 -19.15 -9.72
N LYS A 120 6.89 -20.10 -9.70
CA LYS A 120 6.88 -21.25 -10.64
C LYS A 120 6.86 -20.86 -12.13
N LYS A 121 6.50 -19.61 -12.45
CA LYS A 121 6.51 -19.04 -13.81
C LYS A 121 7.51 -17.90 -13.98
N TYR A 122 7.87 -17.21 -12.89
CA TYR A 122 8.71 -16.02 -12.90
C TYR A 122 9.81 -16.16 -11.85
N SER A 123 11.01 -16.58 -12.27
CA SER A 123 12.13 -16.87 -11.37
C SER A 123 12.65 -15.67 -10.56
N ALA A 124 12.25 -14.45 -10.93
CA ALA A 124 12.56 -13.22 -10.19
C ALA A 124 11.66 -13.01 -8.96
N SER A 125 10.46 -13.61 -8.94
CA SER A 125 9.56 -13.61 -7.79
C SER A 125 10.02 -14.62 -6.73
N ILE A 126 9.45 -14.56 -5.53
CA ILE A 126 9.74 -15.47 -4.41
C ILE A 126 8.54 -16.36 -4.11
N HIS A 127 7.31 -15.85 -4.17
CA HIS A 127 6.11 -16.58 -3.78
C HIS A 127 5.32 -17.10 -4.99
N ASP A 128 4.53 -18.15 -4.77
CA ASP A 128 3.51 -18.61 -5.73
C ASP A 128 2.11 -18.07 -5.42
N LYS A 129 1.95 -17.40 -4.29
CA LYS A 129 0.71 -16.80 -3.78
C LYS A 129 1.05 -15.55 -2.97
N ALA A 130 0.12 -14.60 -2.89
CA ALA A 130 0.28 -13.40 -2.07
C ALA A 130 0.53 -13.77 -0.60
N GLY A 131 1.51 -13.12 0.01
CA GLY A 131 1.92 -13.43 1.38
C GLY A 131 3.17 -12.67 1.81
N GLY A 132 3.95 -13.28 2.70
CA GLY A 132 5.20 -12.76 3.23
C GLY A 132 5.09 -12.20 4.65
N THR A 133 6.16 -12.36 5.44
CA THR A 133 6.30 -11.78 6.78
C THR A 133 6.81 -10.34 6.75
N GLY A 134 7.38 -9.93 5.62
CA GLY A 134 7.99 -8.63 5.35
C GLY A 134 9.44 -8.52 5.83
N SER A 135 10.12 -9.65 5.97
CA SER A 135 11.59 -9.69 6.08
C SER A 135 12.22 -9.62 4.69
N TYR A 136 13.52 -9.34 4.57
CA TYR A 136 14.17 -9.30 3.25
C TYR A 136 14.09 -10.65 2.50
N LYS A 137 14.13 -11.77 3.22
CA LYS A 137 14.06 -13.13 2.64
C LYS A 137 12.65 -13.60 2.34
N ASP A 138 11.67 -12.95 2.95
CA ASP A 138 10.24 -13.27 2.85
C ASP A 138 9.44 -11.95 2.83
N PRO A 139 9.66 -11.12 1.79
CA PRO A 139 9.05 -9.79 1.66
C PRO A 139 7.54 -9.91 1.41
N ILE A 140 6.76 -8.89 1.76
CA ILE A 140 5.32 -8.91 1.49
C ILE A 140 5.05 -8.68 0.00
N THR A 141 4.20 -9.50 -0.62
CA THR A 141 3.74 -9.29 -2.00
C THR A 141 3.10 -7.90 -2.14
N PHE A 142 3.49 -7.13 -3.16
CA PHE A 142 2.77 -5.94 -3.58
C PHE A 142 2.43 -5.97 -5.07
N ALA A 143 1.38 -5.22 -5.42
CA ALA A 143 0.89 -5.03 -6.75
C ALA A 143 1.23 -3.62 -7.26
N THR A 144 1.54 -3.50 -8.55
CA THR A 144 1.73 -2.21 -9.24
C THR A 144 1.66 -2.39 -10.76
N ASP A 145 1.93 -1.34 -11.52
CA ASP A 145 2.23 -1.43 -12.95
C ASP A 145 3.64 -2.04 -13.17
N ARG A 146 3.73 -3.07 -14.02
CA ARG A 146 5.01 -3.74 -14.39
C ARG A 146 6.02 -2.80 -15.07
N ASP A 147 5.59 -1.71 -15.68
CA ASP A 147 6.44 -0.70 -16.27
C ASP A 147 6.91 0.37 -15.28
N LEU A 148 6.24 0.48 -14.12
CA LEU A 148 6.76 1.25 -12.99
C LEU A 148 7.83 0.46 -12.23
N TYR A 149 7.51 -0.74 -11.76
CA TYR A 149 8.45 -1.66 -11.11
C TYR A 149 8.34 -3.07 -11.70
N LYS A 150 9.48 -3.67 -12.03
CA LYS A 150 9.51 -5.00 -12.65
C LYS A 150 9.25 -6.10 -11.61
N PRO A 151 8.64 -7.24 -12.01
CA PRO A 151 8.49 -8.40 -11.14
C PRO A 151 9.80 -8.78 -10.46
N GLY A 152 9.74 -9.06 -9.16
CA GLY A 152 10.90 -9.33 -8.30
C GLY A 152 11.56 -8.09 -7.69
N THR A 153 11.12 -6.87 -8.01
CA THR A 153 11.66 -5.65 -7.38
C THR A 153 11.36 -5.67 -5.87
N ILE A 154 12.41 -5.55 -5.04
CA ILE A 154 12.27 -5.42 -3.59
C ILE A 154 12.34 -3.94 -3.18
N ILE A 155 11.41 -3.54 -2.32
CA ILE A 155 11.30 -2.20 -1.75
C ILE A 155 11.24 -2.33 -0.22
N TYR A 156 11.88 -1.42 0.51
CA TYR A 156 11.69 -1.30 1.95
C TYR A 156 10.78 -0.12 2.25
N VAL A 157 9.78 -0.34 3.12
CA VAL A 157 8.76 0.63 3.50
C VAL A 157 9.02 1.06 4.95
N PRO A 158 9.68 2.21 5.20
CA PRO A 158 10.19 2.56 6.52
C PRO A 158 9.12 2.68 7.61
N TYR A 159 7.93 3.21 7.30
CA TYR A 159 6.91 3.47 8.32
C TYR A 159 6.23 2.21 8.88
N ILE A 160 6.22 1.12 8.13
CA ILE A 160 5.79 -0.20 8.63
C ILE A 160 6.97 -1.12 8.98
N LYS A 161 8.20 -0.72 8.63
CA LYS A 161 9.44 -1.49 8.77
C LYS A 161 9.32 -2.89 8.16
N LYS A 162 8.93 -2.94 6.88
CA LYS A 162 8.74 -4.18 6.11
C LYS A 162 9.42 -4.06 4.75
N TYR A 163 9.94 -5.17 4.27
CA TYR A 163 10.28 -5.36 2.87
C TYR A 163 9.05 -5.85 2.11
N ILE A 164 8.91 -5.38 0.88
CA ILE A 164 7.85 -5.78 -0.06
C ILE A 164 8.46 -6.17 -1.40
N ILE A 165 7.81 -7.05 -2.16
CA ILE A 165 8.27 -7.54 -3.46
C ILE A 165 7.18 -7.45 -4.54
N MET A 166 7.56 -7.01 -5.75
CA MET A 166 6.62 -6.87 -6.86
C MET A 166 6.28 -8.24 -7.43
N GLU A 167 5.06 -8.71 -7.17
CA GLU A 167 4.63 -10.05 -7.54
C GLU A 167 3.21 -10.09 -8.11
N ASP A 168 2.48 -8.98 -8.04
CA ASP A 168 1.11 -8.89 -8.52
C ASP A 168 0.83 -7.62 -9.34
N MET A 169 -0.37 -7.49 -9.88
CA MET A 169 -0.84 -6.32 -10.64
C MET A 169 -2.14 -5.75 -10.07
N CYS A 170 -2.31 -4.45 -10.18
CA CYS A 170 -3.54 -3.73 -9.81
C CYS A 170 -3.94 -2.78 -10.93
N GLU A 171 -5.21 -2.85 -11.35
CA GLU A 171 -5.79 -2.02 -12.42
C GLU A 171 -5.59 -0.53 -12.12
N GLY A 172 -5.99 -0.08 -10.92
CA GLY A 172 -5.85 1.31 -10.52
C GLY A 172 -4.39 1.78 -10.46
N CYS A 173 -3.43 0.88 -10.22
CA CYS A 173 -2.01 1.24 -10.27
C CYS A 173 -1.51 1.44 -11.70
N ILE A 174 -1.99 0.61 -12.63
CA ILE A 174 -1.70 0.70 -14.06
C ILE A 174 -2.26 2.02 -14.61
N GLU A 175 -3.53 2.32 -14.36
CA GLU A 175 -4.16 3.57 -14.79
C GLU A 175 -3.39 4.80 -14.25
N ASN A 176 -3.09 4.81 -12.95
CA ASN A 176 -2.34 5.90 -12.32
C ASN A 176 -0.95 6.10 -12.92
N TRP A 177 -0.25 5.02 -13.28
CA TRP A 177 1.05 5.12 -13.89
C TRP A 177 0.98 5.54 -15.36
N GLN A 178 0.10 4.92 -16.14
CA GLN A 178 0.02 5.15 -17.58
C GLN A 178 -0.47 6.57 -17.88
N ASP A 179 -1.49 7.03 -17.16
CA ASP A 179 -2.17 8.29 -17.44
C ASP A 179 -1.54 9.49 -16.72
N GLU A 180 -1.17 9.32 -15.45
CA GLU A 180 -0.73 10.44 -14.59
C GLU A 180 0.76 10.35 -14.19
N LYS A 181 1.44 9.23 -14.49
CA LYS A 181 2.78 8.92 -13.97
C LYS A 181 2.84 8.95 -12.44
N ARG A 182 1.70 8.73 -11.78
CA ARG A 182 1.61 8.63 -10.32
C ARG A 182 2.14 7.26 -9.89
N LYS A 183 3.19 7.26 -9.07
CA LYS A 183 3.75 6.01 -8.53
C LYS A 183 2.79 5.44 -7.48
N HIS A 184 2.11 4.36 -7.84
CA HIS A 184 1.13 3.71 -6.98
C HIS A 184 1.55 2.26 -6.74
N ILE A 185 1.64 1.88 -5.47
CA ILE A 185 1.81 0.49 -5.05
C ILE A 185 0.66 0.09 -4.12
N ASP A 186 0.23 -1.16 -4.23
CA ASP A 186 -0.81 -1.73 -3.41
C ASP A 186 -0.26 -2.93 -2.64
N ILE A 187 -0.21 -2.88 -1.32
CA ILE A 187 0.53 -3.84 -0.48
C ILE A 187 -0.42 -4.89 0.11
N TRP A 188 -0.06 -6.17 0.00
CA TRP A 188 -0.86 -7.26 0.53
C TRP A 188 -0.93 -7.21 2.07
N ILE A 189 -2.14 -7.27 2.62
CA ILE A 189 -2.40 -7.59 4.01
C ILE A 189 -2.79 -9.06 4.10
N GLU A 190 -1.98 -9.84 4.82
CA GLU A 190 -2.26 -11.25 5.07
C GLU A 190 -3.67 -11.45 5.64
N SER A 191 -4.47 -12.19 4.88
CA SER A 191 -5.92 -12.33 5.08
C SER A 191 -6.45 -13.65 4.49
N LYS A 192 -7.71 -13.96 4.81
CA LYS A 192 -8.46 -15.15 4.38
C LYS A 192 -9.93 -14.75 4.17
N ASP A 193 -10.77 -15.70 3.76
CA ASP A 193 -12.22 -15.49 3.62
C ASP A 193 -12.93 -15.36 4.99
N SER A 194 -12.59 -14.29 5.71
CA SER A 194 -13.21 -13.86 6.97
C SER A 194 -12.78 -12.43 7.30
N PHE A 195 -13.56 -11.72 8.10
CA PHE A 195 -13.24 -10.36 8.60
C PHE A 195 -13.09 -9.31 7.49
N GLU A 196 -14.00 -9.35 6.50
CA GLU A 196 -13.97 -8.44 5.34
C GLU A 196 -13.96 -6.96 5.75
N ASP A 197 -14.94 -6.55 6.57
CA ASP A 197 -15.09 -5.16 6.98
C ASP A 197 -13.88 -4.67 7.78
N GLU A 198 -13.35 -5.49 8.69
CA GLU A 198 -12.17 -5.16 9.48
C GLU A 198 -10.91 -5.09 8.62
N LEU A 199 -10.79 -5.95 7.61
CA LEU A 199 -9.70 -5.90 6.65
C LEU A 199 -9.72 -4.59 5.87
N TYR A 200 -10.87 -4.18 5.33
CA TYR A 200 -11.02 -2.90 4.62
C TYR A 200 -10.72 -1.71 5.53
N GLN A 201 -11.12 -1.75 6.80
CA GLN A 201 -10.74 -0.72 7.78
C GLN A 201 -9.22 -0.69 8.00
N CYS A 202 -8.58 -1.86 8.07
CA CYS A 202 -7.14 -1.96 8.24
C CYS A 202 -6.37 -1.41 7.03
N GLN A 203 -6.80 -1.74 5.82
CA GLN A 203 -6.23 -1.20 4.59
C GLN A 203 -6.28 0.33 4.59
N ARG A 204 -7.46 0.92 4.88
CA ARG A 204 -7.63 2.38 4.98
C ARG A 204 -6.72 3.02 6.03
N LYS A 205 -6.51 2.38 7.19
CA LYS A 205 -5.62 2.88 8.25
C LYS A 205 -4.17 3.00 7.76
N TYR A 206 -3.71 2.06 6.95
CA TYR A 206 -2.33 2.01 6.49
C TYR A 206 -2.04 2.81 5.22
N THR A 207 -3.05 3.15 4.40
CA THR A 207 -2.93 3.97 3.19
C THR A 207 -2.20 5.31 3.43
N ARG A 208 -1.32 5.70 2.52
CA ARG A 208 -0.57 6.97 2.56
C ARG A 208 -0.63 7.66 1.20
N SER A 209 -1.01 8.94 1.18
CA SER A 209 -1.15 9.73 -0.05
C SER A 209 0.18 9.96 -0.78
N SER A 210 1.28 10.08 -0.03
CA SER A 210 2.65 10.17 -0.53
C SER A 210 3.60 9.88 0.63
N ILE A 211 4.43 8.85 0.51
CA ILE A 211 5.43 8.50 1.53
C ILE A 211 6.70 7.96 0.87
N GLU A 212 7.83 8.24 1.51
CA GLU A 212 9.14 7.79 1.04
C GLU A 212 9.31 6.29 1.26
N VAL A 213 9.82 5.61 0.23
CA VAL A 213 10.24 4.20 0.26
C VAL A 213 11.65 4.07 -0.29
N GLU A 214 12.33 2.99 0.08
CA GLU A 214 13.67 2.68 -0.39
C GLU A 214 13.63 1.57 -1.44
N LEU A 215 14.07 1.88 -2.66
CA LEU A 215 14.19 0.95 -3.77
C LEU A 215 15.51 0.19 -3.69
N ASN A 216 15.46 -1.12 -3.96
CA ASN A 216 16.63 -2.01 -3.89
C ASN A 216 17.40 -1.87 -2.55
N PRO A 217 16.70 -1.98 -1.41
CA PRO A 217 17.30 -1.77 -0.10
C PRO A 217 18.33 -2.87 0.21
N PRO A 218 19.31 -2.59 1.09
CA PRO A 218 20.13 -3.64 1.69
C PRO A 218 19.26 -4.54 2.58
N SER A 219 19.73 -5.74 2.90
CA SER A 219 18.95 -6.76 3.62
C SER A 219 18.90 -6.57 5.14
N ASP A 220 19.51 -5.52 5.68
CA ASP A 220 19.77 -5.30 7.11
C ASP A 220 18.93 -4.17 7.73
N ARG A 221 17.97 -3.60 7.00
CA ARG A 221 16.96 -2.71 7.58
C ARG A 221 16.21 -3.40 8.72
N GLU A 222 15.90 -2.63 9.75
CA GLU A 222 15.08 -3.07 10.88
C GLU A 222 13.74 -3.63 10.39
N VAL A 223 13.28 -4.75 10.96
CA VAL A 223 12.00 -5.36 10.58
C VAL A 223 11.06 -5.41 11.77
N ASN A 224 9.90 -4.78 11.64
CA ASN A 224 8.80 -5.02 12.57
C ASN A 224 8.21 -6.39 12.27
N LYS A 225 8.26 -7.32 13.22
CA LYS A 225 7.76 -8.70 13.03
C LYS A 225 6.25 -8.83 13.26
N THR A 226 5.60 -7.82 13.82
CA THR A 226 4.16 -7.81 14.01
C THR A 226 3.46 -7.87 12.65
N PRO A 227 2.48 -8.76 12.44
CA PRO A 227 1.63 -8.73 11.25
C PRO A 227 0.85 -7.41 11.16
N LEU A 228 0.41 -7.00 9.98
CA LEU A 228 -0.45 -5.81 9.83
C LEU A 228 -1.89 -6.10 10.31
N PHE A 229 -2.30 -7.37 10.22
CA PHE A 229 -3.65 -7.82 10.52
C PHE A 229 -3.64 -9.20 11.17
N ASN A 230 -4.50 -9.41 12.16
CA ASN A 230 -4.67 -10.70 12.81
C ASN A 230 -5.81 -11.48 12.15
N THR A 231 -5.46 -12.48 11.34
CA THR A 231 -6.41 -13.32 10.59
C THR A 231 -7.24 -14.25 11.45
N SER A 232 -6.98 -14.32 12.76
CA SER A 232 -7.78 -15.11 13.70
C SER A 232 -8.80 -14.27 14.47
N THR A 233 -8.56 -12.96 14.61
CA THR A 233 -9.42 -12.07 15.43
C THR A 233 -10.00 -10.88 14.66
N GLY A 234 -9.60 -10.67 13.40
CA GLY A 234 -9.99 -9.48 12.63
C GLY A 234 -9.31 -8.19 13.11
N LYS A 235 -8.37 -8.28 14.08
CA LYS A 235 -7.75 -7.08 14.64
C LYS A 235 -6.68 -6.53 13.69
N CYS A 236 -6.84 -5.27 13.29
CA CYS A 236 -5.76 -4.51 12.68
C CYS A 236 -4.70 -4.15 13.74
N LEU A 237 -3.45 -4.53 13.49
CA LEU A 237 -2.36 -4.39 14.45
C LEU A 237 -1.57 -3.10 14.23
#